data_AF-A0A1H0D955-F1
#
_entry.id   AF-A0A1H0D955-F1
#
_cell.length_a   1.000
_cell.length_b   1.000
_cell.length_c   1.000
_cell.angle_alpha   90.00
_cell.angle_beta   90.00
_cell.angle_gamma   90.00
#
_symmetry.space_group_name_H-M   'P 1'
#
loop_
_entity.id
_entity.type
_entity.pdbx_description
1 polymer ?
#
loop_
_entity_poly.entity_id
_entity_poly.type
_entity_poly.pdbx_seq_one_letter_code
_entity_poly.pdbx_strand_id
1 'polypeptide(L)'
;MSVAAPPGETRPFDTRPAGELVGRPDLTEAQLLQAIAERLAFENRTGPEPAVVIEAARLGKRKALTFLRQLVLPPPRVRLEMPVQPILREHLAAGAEGTH
;
A
#
# COMPACT_ATOMS: atom_id res chain seq x y z
N MET A 1 -8.62 6.17 22.78
CA MET A 1 -9.89 5.45 22.65
C MET A 1 -9.92 4.77 21.29
N SER A 2 -9.66 3.47 21.24
CA SER A 2 -9.73 2.68 19.99
C SER A 2 -11.07 1.98 19.94
N VAL A 3 -11.88 2.30 18.94
CA VAL A 3 -13.14 1.60 18.68
C VAL A 3 -12.79 0.24 18.07
N ALA A 4 -12.99 -0.82 18.85
CA ALA A 4 -13.01 -2.19 18.34
C ALA A 4 -14.26 -2.36 17.48
N ALA A 5 -14.08 -2.58 16.17
CA ALA A 5 -15.19 -2.85 15.25
C ALA A 5 -15.88 -4.19 15.61
N PRO A 6 -17.22 -4.27 15.56
CA PRO A 6 -17.98 -5.44 16.00
C PRO A 6 -17.75 -6.66 15.09
N PRO A 7 -17.78 -7.89 15.63
CA PRO A 7 -17.63 -9.11 14.85
C PRO A 7 -18.94 -9.41 14.11
N GLY A 8 -18.98 -9.15 12.81
CA GLY A 8 -20.14 -9.48 11.97
C GLY A 8 -20.50 -8.43 10.93
N GLU A 9 -19.81 -7.29 10.89
CA GLU A 9 -20.03 -6.30 9.85
C GLU A 9 -19.45 -6.82 8.54
N THR A 10 -20.31 -7.42 7.71
CA THR A 10 -20.08 -7.48 6.26
C THR A 10 -19.83 -6.04 5.84
N ARG A 11 -18.54 -5.68 5.72
CA ARG A 11 -18.15 -4.37 5.22
C ARG A 11 -18.95 -4.16 3.93
N PRO A 12 -19.67 -3.03 3.78
CA PRO A 12 -20.30 -2.72 2.50
C PRO A 12 -19.21 -2.90 1.44
N PHE A 13 -19.56 -3.59 0.34
CA PHE A 13 -18.63 -3.98 -0.72
C PHE A 13 -17.54 -2.93 -0.87
N ASP A 14 -16.29 -3.33 -0.62
CA ASP A 14 -15.18 -2.39 -0.59
C ASP A 14 -14.99 -1.83 -2.00
N THR A 15 -15.55 -0.65 -2.25
CA THR A 15 -15.53 0.05 -3.55
C THR A 15 -14.23 0.80 -3.77
N ARG A 16 -13.28 0.69 -2.84
CA ARG A 16 -11.98 1.32 -2.99
C ARG A 16 -11.29 0.81 -4.26
N PRO A 17 -10.55 1.68 -4.96
CA PRO A 17 -9.79 1.29 -6.12
C PRO A 17 -8.82 0.17 -5.76
N ALA A 18 -8.61 -0.79 -6.68
CA ALA A 18 -7.87 -2.02 -6.39
C ALA A 18 -6.43 -1.75 -5.89
N GLY A 19 -5.81 -0.65 -6.33
CA GLY A 19 -4.50 -0.20 -5.85
C GLY A 19 -4.47 0.09 -4.34
N GLU A 20 -5.56 0.57 -3.74
CA GLU A 20 -5.63 0.79 -2.30
C GLU A 20 -5.62 -0.52 -1.50
N LEU A 21 -6.09 -1.63 -2.07
CA LEU A 21 -6.07 -2.94 -1.42
C LEU A 21 -4.64 -3.42 -1.11
N VAL A 22 -3.66 -2.93 -1.88
CA VAL A 22 -2.22 -3.21 -1.72
C VAL A 22 -1.41 -2.01 -1.22
N GLY A 23 -2.06 -0.91 -0.84
CA GLY A 23 -1.38 0.31 -0.39
C GLY A 23 -0.62 1.05 -1.50
N ARG A 24 -0.99 0.85 -2.76
CA ARG A 24 -0.38 1.46 -3.95
C ARG A 24 -1.46 2.16 -4.78
N PRO A 25 -1.93 3.35 -4.38
CA PRO A 25 -2.98 4.08 -5.09
C PRO A 25 -2.55 4.51 -6.51
N ASP A 26 -1.26 4.47 -6.81
CA ASP A 26 -0.71 4.74 -8.14
C ASP A 26 -0.97 3.62 -9.16
N LEU A 27 -1.38 2.42 -8.70
CA LEU A 27 -1.64 1.27 -9.56
C LEU A 27 -3.07 1.24 -10.06
N THR A 28 -3.22 0.96 -11.36
CA THR A 28 -4.53 0.69 -11.95
C THR A 28 -4.96 -0.76 -11.71
N GLU A 29 -6.27 -1.01 -11.76
CA GLU A 29 -6.81 -2.37 -11.63
C GLU A 29 -6.27 -3.31 -12.71
N ALA A 30 -6.10 -2.83 -13.95
CA ALA A 30 -5.51 -3.59 -15.05
C ALA A 30 -4.07 -4.05 -14.75
N GLN A 31 -3.24 -3.18 -14.16
CA GLN A 31 -1.88 -3.53 -13.75
C GLN A 31 -1.88 -4.58 -12.64
N LEU A 32 -2.84 -4.51 -11.72
CA LEU A 32 -3.00 -5.50 -10.66
C LEU A 32 -3.42 -6.87 -11.23
N LEU A 33 -4.40 -6.89 -12.15
CA LEU A 33 -4.86 -8.10 -12.83
C LEU A 33 -3.72 -8.79 -13.57
N GLN A 34 -2.90 -8.01 -14.27
CA GLN A 34 -1.72 -8.53 -14.96
C GLN A 34 -0.72 -9.13 -13.97
N ALA A 35 -0.39 -8.43 -12.88
CA ALA A 35 0.53 -8.96 -11.86
C ALA A 35 0.02 -10.24 -11.20
N ILE A 36 -1.30 -10.36 -10.98
CA ILE A 36 -1.93 -11.58 -10.47
C ILE A 36 -1.79 -12.73 -11.47
N ALA A 37 -2.08 -12.48 -12.76
CA ALA A 37 -1.97 -13.48 -13.81
C ALA A 37 -0.53 -13.99 -13.96
N GLU A 38 0.44 -13.08 -13.97
CA GLU A 38 1.87 -13.41 -14.03
C GLU A 38 2.29 -14.26 -12.82
N ARG A 39 1.81 -13.94 -11.62
CA ARG A 39 2.10 -14.72 -10.41
C ARG A 39 1.51 -16.12 -10.46
N LEU A 40 0.26 -16.27 -10.92
CA LEU A 40 -0.39 -17.57 -11.06
C LEU A 40 0.31 -18.45 -12.10
N ALA A 41 0.71 -17.86 -13.22
CA ALA A 41 1.50 -18.52 -14.25
C ALA A 41 2.86 -18.98 -13.70
N PHE A 42 3.56 -18.13 -12.94
CA PHE A 42 4.84 -18.47 -12.31
C PHE A 42 4.72 -19.64 -11.31
N GLU A 43 3.64 -19.69 -10.53
CA GLU A 43 3.39 -20.78 -9.58
C GLU A 43 2.90 -22.08 -10.24
N ASN A 44 2.73 -22.12 -11.58
CA ASN A 44 2.10 -23.21 -12.32
C ASN A 44 0.75 -23.65 -11.72
N ARG A 45 0.00 -22.68 -11.16
CA ARG A 45 -1.30 -22.94 -10.54
C ARG A 45 -2.42 -22.56 -11.50
N THR A 46 -3.34 -23.48 -11.73
CA THR A 46 -4.67 -23.18 -12.25
C THR A 46 -5.50 -22.57 -11.13
N GLY A 47 -5.19 -21.32 -10.79
CA GLY A 47 -5.87 -20.55 -9.76
C GLY A 47 -7.21 -19.99 -10.23
N PRO A 48 -7.98 -19.39 -9.30
CA PRO A 48 -9.15 -18.59 -9.67
C PRO A 48 -8.75 -17.46 -10.61
N GLU A 49 -9.68 -17.02 -11.45
CA GLU A 49 -9.48 -15.89 -12.36
C GLU A 49 -8.99 -14.65 -11.59
N PRO A 50 -8.05 -13.85 -12.14
CA PRO A 50 -7.50 -12.68 -11.45
C PRO A 50 -8.54 -11.72 -10.88
N ALA A 51 -9.65 -11.50 -11.61
CA ALA A 51 -10.76 -10.66 -11.14
C ALA A 51 -11.41 -11.21 -9.86
N VAL A 52 -11.55 -12.53 -9.75
CA VAL A 52 -12.11 -13.20 -8.55
C VAL A 52 -11.21 -13.01 -7.33
N VAL A 53 -9.89 -12.92 -7.52
CA VAL A 53 -8.95 -12.64 -6.43
C VAL A 53 -9.13 -11.22 -5.90
N ILE A 54 -9.35 -10.24 -6.78
CA ILE A 54 -9.63 -8.85 -6.38
C ILE A 54 -10.97 -8.77 -5.64
N GLU A 55 -12.03 -9.37 -6.18
CA GLU A 55 -13.34 -9.42 -5.51
C GLU A 55 -13.27 -10.13 -4.15
N ALA A 56 -12.53 -11.24 -4.07
CA ALA A 56 -12.28 -11.93 -2.81
C ALA A 56 -11.56 -11.03 -1.79
N ALA A 57 -10.63 -10.18 -2.23
CA ALA A 57 -9.95 -9.22 -1.38
C ALA A 57 -10.88 -8.08 -0.93
N ARG A 58 -11.76 -7.57 -1.82
CA ARG A 58 -12.81 -6.60 -1.48
C ARG A 58 -13.78 -7.14 -0.43
N LEU A 59 -14.10 -8.43 -0.49
CA LEU A 59 -14.88 -9.15 0.52
C LEU A 59 -14.11 -9.44 1.82
N GLY A 60 -12.84 -9.02 1.94
CA GLY A 60 -12.03 -9.20 3.14
C GLY A 60 -11.50 -10.64 3.33
N LYS A 61 -11.51 -11.49 2.30
CA LYS A 61 -10.98 -12.85 2.41
C LYS A 61 -9.47 -12.81 2.68
N ARG A 62 -9.07 -13.30 3.86
CA ARG A 62 -7.67 -13.29 4.32
C ARG A 62 -6.68 -13.88 3.31
N LYS A 63 -7.02 -15.01 2.67
CA LYS A 63 -6.14 -15.65 1.67
C LYS A 63 -5.88 -14.74 0.47
N ALA A 64 -6.90 -14.03 -0.02
CA ALA A 64 -6.75 -13.11 -1.14
C ALA A 64 -5.90 -11.90 -0.76
N LEU A 65 -6.13 -11.32 0.42
CA LEU A 65 -5.33 -10.20 0.91
C LEU A 65 -3.85 -10.59 1.12
N THR A 66 -3.57 -11.76 1.69
CA THR A 66 -2.19 -12.26 1.84
C THR A 66 -1.54 -12.50 0.48
N PHE A 67 -2.28 -13.04 -0.48
CA PHE A 67 -1.79 -13.25 -1.84
C PHE A 67 -1.44 -11.92 -2.52
N LEU A 68 -2.31 -10.91 -2.47
CA LEU A 68 -2.06 -9.59 -3.05
C LEU A 68 -0.81 -8.91 -2.47
N ARG A 69 -0.53 -9.12 -1.18
CA ARG A 69 0.67 -8.59 -0.51
C ARG A 69 1.99 -9.22 -0.98
N GLN A 70 1.93 -10.36 -1.65
CA GLN A 70 3.10 -11.10 -2.15
C GLN A 70 3.33 -10.90 -3.66
N LEU A 71 2.53 -10.05 -4.31
CA LEU A 71 2.69 -9.74 -5.72
C LEU A 71 3.96 -8.94 -5.96
N VAL A 72 4.62 -9.24 -7.08
CA VAL A 72 5.66 -8.39 -7.63
C VAL A 72 4.96 -7.27 -8.41
N LEU A 73 5.09 -6.04 -7.93
CA LEU A 73 4.42 -4.88 -8.49
C LEU A 73 5.44 -3.98 -9.21
N PRO A 74 5.01 -3.23 -10.23
CA PRO A 74 5.91 -2.30 -10.91
C PRO A 74 6.39 -1.21 -9.94
N PRO A 75 7.56 -0.59 -10.25
CA PRO A 75 8.12 0.48 -9.43
C PRO A 75 7.11 1.61 -9.16
N PRO A 76 7.11 2.20 -7.96
CA PRO A 76 6.24 3.32 -7.63
C PRO A 76 6.51 4.52 -8.51
N ARG A 77 5.44 5.16 -8.98
CA ARG A 77 5.50 6.39 -9.79
C ARG A 77 5.45 7.67 -8.94
N VAL A 78 5.11 7.53 -7.66
CA VAL A 78 4.99 8.64 -6.72
C VAL A 78 6.36 9.25 -6.47
N ARG A 79 6.45 10.58 -6.47
CA ARG A 79 7.69 11.29 -6.12
C ARG A 79 7.99 11.09 -4.65
N LEU A 80 9.22 10.76 -4.32
CA LEU A 80 9.69 10.76 -2.94
C LEU A 80 9.72 12.21 -2.44
N GLU A 81 8.89 12.53 -1.46
CA GLU A 81 9.01 13.79 -0.72
C GLU A 81 10.20 13.67 0.23
N MET A 82 11.24 14.45 -0.02
CA MET A 82 12.36 14.57 0.91
C MET A 82 12.02 15.61 1.98
N PRO A 83 12.01 15.25 3.28
CA PRO A 83 11.85 16.24 4.33
C PRO A 83 13.05 17.20 4.32
N VAL A 84 12.78 18.50 4.36
CA VAL A 84 13.83 19.52 4.45
C VAL A 84 14.38 19.50 5.88
N GLN A 85 15.65 19.12 6.03
CA GLN A 85 16.36 19.26 7.30
C GLN A 85 17.06 20.62 7.33
N PRO A 86 16.69 21.54 8.24
CA PRO A 86 17.44 22.78 8.40
C PRO A 86 18.86 22.46 8.87
N ILE A 87 19.86 23.01 8.17
CA ILE A 87 21.25 22.93 8.62
C ILE A 87 21.37 23.87 9.81
N LEU A 88 21.69 23.33 10.99
CA LEU A 88 21.86 24.05 12.26
C LEU A 88 23.00 25.09 12.18
N ARG A 89 22.81 26.21 11.47
CA ARG A 89 23.68 27.38 11.54
C ARG A 89 23.32 28.32 12.68
N GLU A 90 22.11 28.17 13.22
CA GLU A 90 21.55 29.03 14.26
C GLU A 90 22.08 28.76 15.68
N HIS A 91 22.81 27.66 15.91
CA HIS A 91 23.51 27.43 17.19
C HIS A 91 24.92 28.04 17.26
N LEU A 92 25.53 28.41 16.12
CA LEU A 92 26.89 28.98 16.12
C LEU A 92 26.87 30.50 16.40
N ALA A 93 25.78 31.19 16.05
CA ALA A 93 25.65 32.64 16.25
C ALA A 93 25.32 33.02 17.71
N ALA A 94 24.67 32.14 18.48
CA ALA A 94 24.27 32.41 19.87
C ALA A 94 25.41 32.27 20.90
N GLY A 95 26.60 31.81 20.50
CA GLY A 95 27.77 31.67 21.38
C GLY A 95 28.78 32.83 21.31
N ALA A 96 28.54 33.84 20.46
CA ALA A 96 29.49 34.94 20.23
C ALA A 96 29.13 36.26 20.96
N GLU A 97 27.95 36.35 21.59
CA GLU A 97 27.57 37.49 22.44
C GLU A 97 27.55 37.07 23.91
N GLY A 98 28.71 37.12 24.57
CA GLY A 98 28.74 36.93 26.01
C GLY A 98 30.09 36.55 26.61
N THR A 99 31.11 37.38 26.45
CA THR A 99 32.20 37.47 27.45
C THR A 99 32.89 38.84 27.34
N HIS A 100 33.11 39.43 28.52
CA HIS A 100 33.65 40.75 28.85
C HIS A 100 34.91 41.19 28.11
#